data_AF-A0AAU4FB95-F1
#
_entry.id   AF-A0AAU4FB95-F1
#
_cell.length_a   1.000
_cell.length_b   1.000
_cell.length_c   1.000
_cell.angle_alpha   90.00
_cell.angle_beta   90.00
_cell.angle_gamma   90.00
#
_symmetry.space_group_name_H-M   'P 1'
#
loop_
_entity.id
_entity.type
_entity.pdbx_description
1 polymer ?
#
loop_
_entity_poly.entity_id
_entity_poly.type
_entity_poly.pdbx_seq_one_letter_code
_entity_poly.pdbx_strand_id
1 'polypeptide(L)'
;MNTKDPARARHERHERWHGHPVVLTALVVASVATVALGVLAGLGFGGFMAQFRTMAIDSIFDDRGDADPPYVVVWGTLGVFGCLFAATLAGAAARRYRGRPASPAFPAVLALAGGTVGAGVSARGWLPPLAVGTAVDPVFHQDEPWGFWGWLFYYADWWVPALLLVVTLLVLGRAVTGRRRYTGMVRTARSRPRRLAAGPLSPSRVRRTS
;
A
#
# COMPACT_ATOMS: atom_id res chain seq x y z
N MET A 1 10.40 46.66 9.08
CA MET A 1 9.37 45.59 9.13
C MET A 1 9.13 45.08 7.72
N ASN A 2 9.43 43.81 7.45
CA ASN A 2 9.35 43.21 6.12
C ASN A 2 7.95 42.64 5.89
N THR A 3 7.10 43.38 5.17
CA THR A 3 5.75 43.00 4.73
C THR A 3 5.80 42.04 3.53
N LYS A 4 6.66 41.02 3.58
CA LYS A 4 6.52 39.89 2.65
C LYS A 4 5.28 39.12 3.05
N ASP A 5 4.25 39.21 2.21
CA ASP A 5 3.04 38.40 2.29
C ASP A 5 3.41 36.92 2.59
N PRO A 6 2.97 36.36 3.73
CA PRO A 6 3.31 35.01 4.13
C PRO A 6 2.84 33.96 3.11
N ALA A 7 1.82 34.27 2.30
CA ALA A 7 1.37 33.39 1.21
C ALA A 7 2.40 33.34 0.07
N ARG A 8 2.97 34.48 -0.32
CA ARG A 8 4.06 34.56 -1.32
C ARG A 8 5.34 33.89 -0.83
N ALA A 9 5.72 34.08 0.44
CA ALA A 9 6.90 33.42 1.01
C ALA A 9 6.78 31.89 1.06
N ARG A 10 5.56 31.36 1.26
CA ARG A 10 5.29 29.91 1.16
C ARG A 10 5.34 29.41 -0.29
N HIS A 11 4.87 30.20 -1.25
CA HIS A 11 4.94 29.88 -2.68
C HIS A 11 6.40 29.84 -3.18
N GLU A 12 7.20 30.87 -2.88
CA GLU A 12 8.63 30.93 -3.25
C GLU A 12 9.43 29.75 -2.66
N ARG A 13 9.13 29.33 -1.43
CA ARG A 13 9.76 28.12 -0.84
C ARG A 13 9.36 26.85 -1.59
N HIS A 14 8.12 26.73 -2.05
CA HIS A 14 7.66 25.55 -2.77
C HIS A 14 8.26 25.44 -4.18
N GLU A 15 8.47 26.57 -4.86
CA GLU A 15 9.07 26.60 -6.20
C GLU A 15 10.56 26.22 -6.20
N ARG A 16 11.32 26.58 -5.14
CA ARG A 16 12.76 26.24 -5.03
C ARG A 16 13.07 24.74 -5.03
N TRP A 17 12.14 23.92 -4.56
CA TRP A 17 12.33 22.47 -4.43
C TRP A 17 11.67 21.68 -5.56
N HIS A 18 10.98 22.36 -6.48
CA HIS A 18 10.38 21.75 -7.65
C HIS A 18 11.47 21.29 -8.61
N GLY A 19 11.43 20.03 -9.04
CA GLY A 19 12.42 19.47 -9.96
C GLY A 19 13.84 19.28 -9.40
N HIS A 20 14.10 19.61 -8.13
CA HIS A 20 15.45 19.53 -7.56
C HIS A 20 15.92 18.06 -7.40
N PRO A 21 17.15 17.71 -7.85
CA PRO A 21 17.62 16.32 -7.88
C PRO A 21 17.69 15.67 -6.50
N VAL A 22 18.08 16.42 -5.46
CA VAL A 22 18.10 15.92 -4.07
C VAL A 22 16.73 15.45 -3.59
N VAL A 23 15.65 16.13 -3.99
CA VAL A 23 14.28 15.74 -3.61
C VAL A 23 13.84 14.50 -4.36
N LEU A 24 14.31 14.32 -5.60
CA LEU A 24 14.11 13.09 -6.36
C LEU A 24 14.82 11.90 -5.69
N THR A 25 16.09 12.07 -5.30
CA THR A 25 16.84 11.03 -4.59
C THR A 25 16.14 10.65 -3.28
N ALA A 26 15.72 11.64 -2.49
CA ALA A 26 14.98 11.41 -1.25
C ALA A 26 13.65 10.67 -1.50
N LEU A 27 12.93 11.01 -2.57
CA LEU A 27 11.71 10.30 -2.97
C LEU A 27 11.99 8.84 -3.33
N VAL A 28 13.04 8.57 -4.11
CA VAL A 28 13.42 7.21 -4.50
C VAL A 28 13.81 6.39 -3.28
N VAL A 29 14.69 6.91 -2.42
CA VAL A 29 15.13 6.25 -1.18
C VAL A 29 13.93 5.96 -0.27
N ALA A 30 13.03 6.93 -0.06
CA ALA A 30 11.84 6.73 0.74
C ALA A 30 10.88 5.69 0.15
N SER A 31 10.76 5.64 -1.17
CA SER A 31 9.91 4.65 -1.86
C SER A 31 10.48 3.25 -1.74
N VAL A 32 11.80 3.09 -1.93
CA VAL A 32 12.50 1.80 -1.74
C VAL A 32 12.38 1.34 -0.29
N ALA A 33 12.61 2.24 0.67
CA ALA A 33 12.45 1.95 2.09
C ALA A 33 11.01 1.52 2.43
N THR A 34 10.00 2.17 1.84
CA THR A 34 8.58 1.80 2.03
C THR A 34 8.32 0.37 1.57
N VAL A 35 8.85 -0.03 0.41
CA VAL A 35 8.71 -1.40 -0.10
C VAL A 35 9.43 -2.39 0.80
N ALA A 36 10.68 -2.12 1.18
CA ALA A 36 11.46 -3.01 2.05
C ALA A 36 10.79 -3.22 3.42
N LEU A 37 10.31 -2.14 4.04
CA LEU A 37 9.58 -2.19 5.31
C LEU A 37 8.21 -2.84 5.15
N GLY A 38 7.57 -2.67 3.98
CA GLY A 38 6.36 -3.40 3.61
C GLY A 38 6.61 -4.91 3.54
N VAL A 39 7.73 -5.36 2.95
CA VAL A 39 8.12 -6.77 2.93
C VAL A 39 8.29 -7.32 4.34
N LEU A 40 8.99 -6.59 5.22
CA LEU A 40 9.13 -6.98 6.62
C LEU A 40 7.77 -7.09 7.34
N ALA A 41 6.88 -6.12 7.13
CA ALA A 41 5.52 -6.18 7.65
C ALA A 41 4.75 -7.42 7.14
N GLY A 42 4.90 -7.73 5.85
CA GLY A 42 4.31 -8.91 5.21
C GLY A 42 4.85 -10.23 5.78
N LEU A 43 6.15 -10.32 6.03
CA LEU A 43 6.77 -11.48 6.67
C LEU A 43 6.22 -11.70 8.08
N GLY A 44 6.08 -10.62 8.86
CA GLY A 44 5.48 -10.70 10.19
C GLY A 44 4.01 -11.10 10.17
N PHE A 45 3.23 -10.56 9.25
CA PHE A 45 1.84 -10.97 9.06
C PHE A 45 1.73 -12.45 8.63
N GLY A 46 2.62 -12.91 7.74
CA GLY A 46 2.70 -14.32 7.37
C GLY A 46 3.06 -15.24 8.55
N GLY A 47 4.00 -14.83 9.40
CA GLY A 47 4.32 -15.54 10.64
C GLY A 47 3.15 -15.59 11.62
N PHE A 48 2.40 -14.50 11.76
CA PHE A 48 1.17 -14.47 12.54
C PHE A 48 0.12 -15.43 11.98
N MET A 49 -0.08 -15.45 10.65
CA MET A 49 -1.00 -16.39 10.00
C MET A 49 -0.56 -17.85 10.14
N ALA A 50 0.75 -18.13 10.13
CA ALA A 50 1.29 -19.45 10.40
C ALA A 50 0.89 -19.93 11.81
N GLN A 51 0.94 -19.05 12.81
CA GLN A 51 0.54 -19.39 14.17
C GLN A 51 -0.95 -19.75 14.26
N PHE A 52 -1.83 -18.99 13.61
CA PHE A 52 -3.26 -19.36 13.51
C PHE A 52 -3.48 -20.68 12.77
N ARG A 53 -2.69 -20.91 11.72
CA ARG A 53 -2.75 -22.15 10.95
C ARG A 53 -2.38 -23.35 11.81
N THR A 54 -1.28 -23.28 12.54
CA THR A 54 -0.85 -24.36 13.46
C THR A 54 -1.90 -24.58 14.55
N MET A 55 -2.42 -23.52 15.18
CA MET A 55 -3.49 -23.64 16.19
C MET A 55 -4.80 -24.28 15.66
N ALA A 56 -5.06 -24.20 14.36
CA ALA A 56 -6.29 -24.72 13.75
C ALA A 56 -6.13 -26.12 13.14
N ILE A 57 -4.89 -26.55 12.86
CA ILE A 57 -4.59 -27.78 12.11
C ILE A 57 -3.87 -28.81 12.99
N ASP A 58 -2.94 -28.35 13.80
CA ASP A 58 -2.10 -29.19 14.65
C ASP A 58 -2.58 -29.10 16.11
N SER A 59 -2.27 -30.13 16.90
CA SER A 59 -2.56 -30.12 18.33
C SER A 59 -1.73 -29.04 19.03
N ILE A 60 -2.28 -28.45 20.10
CA ILE A 60 -1.58 -27.49 20.96
C ILE A 60 -0.29 -28.09 21.57
N PHE A 61 -0.18 -29.42 21.59
CA PHE A 61 0.97 -30.17 22.09
C PHE A 61 2.03 -30.50 21.02
N ASP A 62 1.93 -29.95 19.80
CA ASP A 62 2.98 -30.10 18.78
C ASP A 62 4.06 -29.00 18.90
N ASP A 63 5.18 -29.35 19.52
CA ASP A 63 6.29 -28.42 19.82
C ASP A 63 7.21 -28.11 18.62
N ARG A 64 6.92 -28.62 17.42
CA ARG A 64 7.80 -28.47 16.24
C ARG A 64 8.02 -27.01 15.80
N GLY A 65 7.11 -26.10 16.19
CA GLY A 65 7.20 -24.67 15.92
C GLY A 65 7.82 -23.84 17.04
N ASP A 66 8.02 -24.39 18.24
CA ASP A 66 8.38 -23.63 19.45
C ASP A 66 9.88 -23.35 19.59
N ALA A 67 10.71 -23.97 18.74
CA ALA A 67 12.16 -23.76 18.76
C ALA A 67 12.59 -22.39 18.22
N ASP A 68 11.79 -21.77 17.36
CA ASP A 68 12.12 -20.47 16.76
C ASP A 68 11.49 -19.32 17.57
N PRO A 69 12.29 -18.48 18.24
CA PRO A 69 11.76 -17.32 18.95
C PRO A 69 10.97 -16.40 18.00
N PRO A 70 9.85 -15.79 18.45
CA PRO A 70 8.88 -15.09 17.60
C PRO A 70 9.35 -13.71 17.11
N TYR A 71 10.65 -13.56 16.83
CA TYR A 71 11.25 -12.33 16.35
C TYR A 71 10.63 -11.85 15.04
N VAL A 72 10.15 -12.77 14.18
CA VAL A 72 9.51 -12.40 12.90
C VAL A 72 8.26 -11.53 13.11
N VAL A 73 7.46 -11.78 14.14
CA VAL A 73 6.27 -10.96 14.47
C VAL A 73 6.69 -9.58 15.01
N VAL A 74 7.74 -9.53 15.83
CA VAL A 74 8.32 -8.28 16.34
C VAL A 74 8.86 -7.42 15.19
N TRP A 75 9.66 -8.03 14.29
CA TRP A 75 10.15 -7.37 13.08
C TRP A 75 9.03 -6.95 12.14
N GLY A 76 7.96 -7.74 12.06
CA GLY A 76 6.73 -7.38 11.35
C GLY A 76 6.12 -6.08 11.85
N THR A 77 6.00 -5.95 13.16
CA THR A 77 5.43 -4.77 13.82
C THR A 77 6.28 -3.53 13.55
N LEU A 78 7.60 -3.66 13.67
CA LEU A 78 8.56 -2.61 13.28
C LEU A 78 8.46 -2.28 11.78
N GLY A 79 8.26 -3.29 10.93
CA GLY A 79 8.00 -3.14 9.51
C GLY A 79 6.75 -2.30 9.24
N VAL A 80 5.65 -2.53 9.96
CA VAL A 80 4.41 -1.73 9.82
C VAL A 80 4.66 -0.26 10.16
N PHE A 81 5.23 0.03 11.33
CA PHE A 81 5.50 1.41 11.76
C PHE A 81 6.53 2.11 10.86
N GLY A 82 7.60 1.40 10.49
CA GLY A 82 8.60 1.89 9.56
C GLY A 82 8.01 2.17 8.19
N CYS A 83 7.13 1.30 7.69
CA CYS A 83 6.47 1.47 6.42
C CYS A 83 5.54 2.68 6.42
N LEU A 84 4.76 2.89 7.49
CA LEU A 84 3.94 4.10 7.67
C LEU A 84 4.80 5.36 7.64
N PHE A 85 5.91 5.37 8.38
CA PHE A 85 6.83 6.50 8.40
C PHE A 85 7.45 6.76 7.02
N ALA A 86 8.02 5.74 6.37
CA ALA A 86 8.62 5.86 5.05
C ALA A 86 7.61 6.28 3.98
N ALA A 87 6.38 5.76 4.04
CA ALA A 87 5.28 6.12 3.15
C ALA A 87 4.89 7.60 3.29
N THR A 88 4.83 8.12 4.52
CA THR A 88 4.56 9.55 4.75
C THR A 88 5.68 10.42 4.21
N LEU A 89 6.94 10.00 4.38
CA LEU A 89 8.12 10.70 3.85
C LEU A 89 8.12 10.70 2.32
N ALA A 90 7.85 9.54 1.69
CA ALA A 90 7.73 9.40 0.25
C ALA A 90 6.60 10.28 -0.31
N GLY A 91 5.44 10.30 0.36
CA GLY A 91 4.34 11.19 0.02
C GLY A 91 4.70 12.67 0.12
N ALA A 92 5.43 13.07 1.17
CA ALA A 92 5.89 14.43 1.36
C ALA A 92 6.94 14.85 0.31
N ALA A 93 7.91 13.98 0.02
CA ALA A 93 8.91 14.19 -1.02
C ALA A 93 8.26 14.29 -2.41
N ALA A 94 7.30 13.42 -2.72
CA ALA A 94 6.54 13.47 -3.97
C ALA A 94 5.74 14.78 -4.12
N ARG A 95 5.14 15.27 -3.03
CA ARG A 95 4.45 16.57 -2.99
C ARG A 95 5.40 17.72 -3.31
N ARG A 96 6.57 17.73 -2.65
CA ARG A 96 7.60 18.76 -2.84
C ARG A 96 8.17 18.74 -4.25
N TYR A 97 8.52 17.56 -4.77
CA TYR A 97 9.10 17.40 -6.10
C TYR A 97 8.14 17.80 -7.23
N ARG A 98 6.85 17.38 -7.14
CA ARG A 98 5.86 17.62 -8.21
C ARG A 98 5.17 18.97 -8.12
N GLY A 99 5.29 19.69 -6.99
CA GLY A 99 4.59 20.96 -6.75
C GLY A 99 3.07 20.82 -6.71
N ARG A 100 2.56 19.60 -6.54
CA ARG A 100 1.14 19.25 -6.53
C ARG A 100 0.89 18.24 -5.42
N PRO A 101 -0.32 18.19 -4.84
CA PRO A 101 -0.66 17.13 -3.89
C PRO A 101 -0.40 15.76 -4.54
N ALA A 102 0.49 14.98 -3.93
CA ALA A 102 0.68 13.59 -4.28
C ALA A 102 -0.62 12.85 -3.96
N SER A 103 -1.03 11.93 -4.81
CA SER A 103 -2.17 11.08 -4.51
C SER A 103 -1.88 10.33 -3.21
N PRO A 104 -2.76 10.41 -2.18
CA PRO A 104 -2.55 9.73 -0.91
C PRO A 104 -2.43 8.22 -1.07
N ALA A 105 -2.88 7.67 -2.20
CA ALA A 105 -2.82 6.25 -2.49
C ALA A 105 -1.44 5.77 -3.00
N PHE A 106 -0.55 6.65 -3.49
CA PHE A 106 0.75 6.20 -4.04
C PHE A 106 1.64 5.47 -3.01
N PRO A 107 1.86 6.00 -1.80
CA PRO A 107 2.69 5.32 -0.80
C PRO A 107 2.02 4.05 -0.26
N ALA A 108 0.69 4.06 -0.14
CA ALA A 108 -0.08 2.90 0.32
C ALA A 108 0.03 1.71 -0.64
N VAL A 109 0.04 1.95 -1.96
CA VAL A 109 0.26 0.88 -2.95
C VAL A 109 1.63 0.24 -2.79
N LEU A 110 2.69 1.03 -2.56
CA LEU A 110 4.04 0.50 -2.36
C LEU A 110 4.14 -0.34 -1.09
N ALA A 111 3.54 0.14 0.00
CA ALA A 111 3.46 -0.57 1.27
C ALA A 111 2.76 -1.93 1.11
N LEU A 112 1.57 -1.92 0.48
CA LEU A 112 0.78 -3.14 0.26
C LEU A 112 1.44 -4.11 -0.72
N ALA A 113 2.10 -3.61 -1.76
CA ALA A 113 2.86 -4.44 -2.68
C ALA A 113 4.02 -5.16 -1.96
N GLY A 114 4.78 -4.42 -1.15
CA GLY A 114 5.83 -5.01 -0.30
C GLY A 114 5.25 -6.05 0.65
N GLY A 115 4.16 -5.73 1.36
CA GLY A 115 3.47 -6.63 2.28
C GLY A 115 2.96 -7.91 1.61
N THR A 116 2.41 -7.81 0.41
CA THR A 116 1.95 -8.96 -0.38
C THR A 116 3.11 -9.89 -0.73
N VAL A 117 4.24 -9.33 -1.16
CA VAL A 117 5.45 -10.11 -1.44
C VAL A 117 5.98 -10.78 -0.17
N GLY A 118 6.08 -10.04 0.93
CA GLY A 118 6.54 -10.58 2.21
C GLY A 118 5.67 -11.72 2.72
N ALA A 119 4.34 -11.56 2.68
CA ALA A 119 3.40 -12.60 3.08
C ALA A 119 3.49 -13.84 2.18
N GLY A 120 3.62 -13.65 0.86
CA GLY A 120 3.81 -14.75 -0.09
C GLY A 120 5.14 -15.50 0.10
N VAL A 121 6.21 -14.79 0.48
CA VAL A 121 7.49 -15.43 0.85
C VAL A 121 7.34 -16.22 2.14
N SER A 122 6.70 -15.65 3.16
CA SER A 122 6.46 -16.34 4.43
C SER A 122 5.62 -17.61 4.25
N ALA A 123 4.56 -17.57 3.43
CA ALA A 123 3.67 -18.70 3.18
C ALA A 123 4.40 -19.95 2.64
N ARG A 124 5.51 -19.77 1.90
CA ARG A 124 6.32 -20.87 1.37
C ARG A 124 7.17 -21.57 2.43
N GLY A 125 7.39 -20.93 3.57
CA GLY A 125 8.14 -21.48 4.69
C GLY A 125 7.27 -22.15 5.75
N TRP A 126 5.95 -22.21 5.55
CA TRP A 126 5.05 -22.81 6.53
C TRP A 126 5.21 -24.34 6.55
N LEU A 127 5.17 -24.90 7.76
CA LEU A 127 5.34 -26.32 7.97
C LEU A 127 4.16 -27.10 7.37
N PRO A 128 4.41 -28.24 6.70
CA PRO A 128 3.33 -29.13 6.27
C PRO A 128 2.64 -29.73 7.50
N PRO A 129 1.32 -29.99 7.43
CA PRO A 129 0.60 -30.63 8.52
C PRO A 129 1.06 -32.07 8.72
N LEU A 130 0.92 -32.58 9.94
CA LEU A 130 1.29 -33.96 10.31
C LEU A 130 0.51 -35.01 9.51
N ALA A 131 -0.80 -34.81 9.41
CA ALA A 131 -1.70 -35.62 8.62
C ALA A 131 -2.79 -34.71 8.04
N VAL A 132 -3.18 -34.96 6.79
CA VAL A 132 -4.20 -34.15 6.13
C VAL A 132 -5.58 -34.56 6.65
N GLY A 133 -6.33 -33.61 7.19
CA GLY A 133 -7.72 -33.82 7.63
C GLY A 133 -7.86 -34.29 9.08
N THR A 134 -6.77 -34.47 9.81
CA THR A 134 -6.77 -34.92 11.21
C THR A 134 -5.72 -34.15 12.02
N ALA A 135 -6.16 -33.57 13.14
CA ALA A 135 -5.26 -33.03 14.15
C ALA A 135 -4.73 -34.21 14.98
N VAL A 136 -3.47 -34.57 14.75
CA VAL A 136 -2.82 -35.67 15.47
C VAL A 136 -2.38 -35.17 16.83
N ASP A 137 -2.83 -35.82 17.90
CA ASP A 137 -2.38 -35.53 19.27
C ASP A 137 -1.23 -36.49 19.65
N PRO A 138 0.03 -36.02 19.72
CA PRO A 138 1.16 -36.87 20.04
C PRO A 138 1.19 -37.30 21.51
N VAL A 139 0.46 -36.64 22.41
CA VAL A 139 0.50 -36.87 23.86
C VAL A 139 -0.64 -37.78 24.31
N PHE A 140 -1.86 -37.54 23.83
CA PHE A 140 -3.05 -38.29 24.25
C PHE A 140 -3.52 -39.33 23.23
N HIS A 141 -2.92 -39.36 22.02
CA HIS A 141 -3.28 -40.27 20.93
C HIS A 141 -4.79 -40.25 20.57
N GLN A 142 -5.44 -39.10 20.77
CA GLN A 142 -6.82 -38.86 20.34
C GLN A 142 -6.80 -38.00 19.08
N ASP A 143 -6.80 -38.66 17.93
CA ASP A 143 -6.84 -37.97 16.64
C ASP A 143 -8.24 -37.39 16.40
N GLU A 144 -8.32 -36.08 16.20
CA GLU A 144 -9.58 -35.38 15.92
C GLU A 144 -9.65 -34.96 14.45
N PRO A 145 -10.76 -35.25 13.72
CA PRO A 145 -10.91 -34.76 12.36
C PRO A 145 -10.99 -33.23 12.33
N TRP A 146 -10.39 -32.61 11.32
CA TRP A 146 -10.46 -31.16 11.18
C TRP A 146 -11.90 -30.67 11.02
N GLY A 147 -12.24 -29.65 11.81
CA GLY A 147 -13.44 -28.85 11.56
C GLY A 147 -13.28 -27.95 10.32
N PHE A 148 -14.29 -27.09 10.11
CA PHE A 148 -14.29 -26.08 9.04
C PHE A 148 -13.02 -25.22 9.04
N TRP A 149 -12.55 -24.81 10.22
CA TRP A 149 -11.37 -23.94 10.35
C TRP A 149 -10.07 -24.62 9.94
N GLY A 150 -9.89 -25.92 10.23
CA GLY A 150 -8.72 -26.67 9.81
C GLY A 150 -8.59 -26.71 8.28
N TRP A 151 -9.71 -26.94 7.58
CA TRP A 151 -9.76 -26.84 6.11
C TRP A 151 -9.50 -25.44 5.58
N LEU A 152 -10.05 -24.41 6.22
CA LEU A 152 -9.81 -23.02 5.81
C LEU A 152 -8.33 -22.64 5.94
N PHE A 153 -7.70 -23.01 7.05
CA PHE A 153 -6.30 -22.70 7.30
C PHE A 153 -5.33 -23.63 6.56
N TYR A 154 -5.77 -24.83 6.17
CA TYR A 154 -4.99 -25.72 5.33
C TYR A 154 -4.63 -25.06 4.00
N TYR A 155 -5.58 -24.34 3.40
CA TYR A 155 -5.39 -23.59 2.16
C TYR A 155 -4.93 -22.13 2.37
N ALA A 156 -4.55 -21.75 3.60
CA ALA A 156 -4.14 -20.37 3.89
C ALA A 156 -2.87 -19.93 3.17
N ASP A 157 -2.00 -20.87 2.82
CA ASP A 157 -0.82 -20.64 2.01
C ASP A 157 -1.17 -20.05 0.62
N TRP A 158 -2.36 -20.37 0.10
CA TRP A 158 -2.85 -19.89 -1.20
C TRP A 158 -3.78 -18.68 -1.06
N TRP A 159 -4.79 -18.75 -0.18
CA TRP A 159 -5.79 -17.70 -0.13
C TRP A 159 -5.25 -16.42 0.53
N VAL A 160 -4.31 -16.51 1.49
CA VAL A 160 -3.77 -15.32 2.16
C VAL A 160 -2.98 -14.43 1.18
N PRO A 161 -1.99 -14.95 0.43
CA PRO A 161 -1.29 -14.13 -0.57
C PRO A 161 -2.23 -13.64 -1.68
N ALA A 162 -3.18 -14.47 -2.11
CA ALA A 162 -4.17 -14.08 -3.13
C ALA A 162 -5.05 -12.92 -2.65
N LEU A 163 -5.54 -12.96 -1.41
CA LEU A 163 -6.35 -11.89 -0.83
C LEU A 163 -5.56 -10.58 -0.72
N LEU A 164 -4.31 -10.64 -0.25
CA LEU A 164 -3.44 -9.47 -0.20
C LEU A 164 -3.15 -8.89 -1.58
N LEU A 165 -2.97 -9.75 -2.59
CA LEU A 165 -2.81 -9.34 -3.97
C LEU A 165 -4.07 -8.62 -4.47
N VAL A 166 -5.26 -9.16 -4.22
CA VAL A 166 -6.54 -8.52 -4.59
C VAL A 166 -6.68 -7.15 -3.92
N VAL A 167 -6.39 -7.04 -2.62
CA VAL A 167 -6.42 -5.75 -1.90
C VAL A 167 -5.43 -4.76 -2.51
N THR A 168 -4.21 -5.19 -2.81
CA THR A 168 -3.19 -4.36 -3.46
C THR A 168 -3.66 -3.85 -4.82
N LEU A 169 -4.26 -4.72 -5.64
CA LEU A 169 -4.82 -4.36 -6.94
C LEU A 169 -6.00 -3.39 -6.83
N LEU A 170 -6.88 -3.56 -5.83
CA LEU A 170 -8.00 -2.64 -5.57
C LEU A 170 -7.50 -1.24 -5.17
N VAL A 171 -6.50 -1.17 -4.30
CA VAL A 171 -5.90 0.11 -3.88
C VAL A 171 -5.14 0.76 -5.05
N LEU A 172 -4.43 -0.01 -5.86
CA LEU A 172 -3.79 0.46 -7.09
C LEU A 172 -4.83 1.00 -8.08
N GLY A 173 -5.92 0.26 -8.30
CA GLY A 173 -7.03 0.67 -9.15
C GLY A 173 -7.66 1.98 -8.69
N ARG A 174 -7.90 2.14 -7.37
CA ARG A 174 -8.36 3.41 -6.79
C ARG A 174 -7.35 4.55 -6.95
N ALA A 175 -6.05 4.27 -6.80
CA ALA A 175 -4.99 5.26 -7.02
C ALA A 175 -4.98 5.76 -8.48
N VAL A 176 -5.09 4.83 -9.44
CA VAL A 176 -5.08 5.13 -10.87
C VAL A 176 -6.34 5.89 -11.28
N THR A 177 -7.52 5.42 -10.88
CA THR A 177 -8.80 6.07 -11.20
C THR A 177 -8.91 7.46 -10.56
N GLY A 178 -8.46 7.61 -9.32
CA GLY A 178 -8.36 8.92 -8.65
C GLY A 178 -7.47 9.87 -9.44
N ARG A 179 -6.26 9.44 -9.83
CA ARG A 179 -5.35 10.25 -10.66
C ARG A 179 -5.98 10.66 -11.98
N ARG A 180 -6.67 9.75 -12.68
CA ARG A 180 -7.37 10.04 -13.94
C ARG A 180 -8.46 11.10 -13.75
N ARG A 181 -9.27 11.00 -12.69
CA ARG A 181 -10.32 11.98 -12.35
C ARG A 181 -9.73 13.36 -12.06
N TYR A 182 -8.68 13.44 -11.26
CA TYR A 182 -7.98 14.72 -11.00
C TYR A 182 -7.42 15.34 -12.28
N THR A 183 -6.81 14.54 -13.17
CA THR A 183 -6.31 15.08 -14.45
C THR A 183 -7.43 15.56 -15.37
N GLY A 184 -8.59 14.88 -15.38
CA GLY A 184 -9.77 15.31 -16.11
C GLY A 184 -10.32 16.64 -15.60
N MET A 185 -10.54 16.76 -14.28
CA MET A 185 -11.05 17.99 -13.66
C MET A 185 -10.13 19.20 -13.90
N VAL A 186 -8.81 19.03 -13.78
CA VAL A 186 -7.83 20.10 -14.03
C VAL A 186 -7.86 20.55 -15.49
N ARG A 187 -8.00 19.61 -16.44
CA ARG A 187 -8.13 19.95 -17.87
C ARG A 187 -9.41 20.77 -18.11
N THR A 188 -10.54 20.33 -17.57
CA THR A 188 -11.83 21.01 -17.71
C THR A 188 -11.82 22.39 -17.04
N ALA A 189 -11.24 22.52 -15.84
CA ALA A 189 -11.09 23.78 -15.12
C ALA A 189 -10.19 24.78 -15.86
N ARG A 190 -9.09 24.32 -16.47
CA ARG A 190 -8.18 25.17 -17.24
C ARG A 190 -8.79 25.65 -18.58
N SER A 191 -9.72 24.90 -19.16
CA SER A 191 -10.50 25.34 -20.33
C SER A 191 -11.65 26.29 -20.02
N ARG A 192 -12.08 26.41 -18.75
CA ARG A 192 -13.21 27.25 -18.34
C ARG A 192 -12.95 28.77 -18.47
N PRO A 193 -11.81 29.34 -18.04
CA PRO A 193 -11.53 30.77 -18.24
C PRO A 193 -11.30 31.11 -19.72
N ARG A 194 -10.79 30.18 -20.54
CA ARG A 194 -10.65 30.37 -21.99
C ARG A 194 -12.00 30.51 -22.72
N ARG A 195 -13.05 29.82 -22.24
CA ARG A 195 -14.42 29.92 -22.76
C ARG A 195 -15.19 31.13 -22.24
N LEU A 196 -14.77 31.72 -21.13
CA LEU A 196 -15.33 32.98 -20.62
C LEU A 196 -14.64 34.19 -21.26
N ALA A 197 -13.35 34.07 -21.62
CA ALA A 197 -12.62 35.08 -22.39
C ALA A 197 -13.00 35.09 -23.89
N ALA A 198 -13.30 33.92 -24.45
CA ALA A 198 -13.99 33.80 -25.73
C ALA A 198 -15.49 34.04 -25.50
N GLY A 199 -15.89 35.30 -25.36
CA GLY A 199 -17.29 35.68 -25.14
C GLY A 199 -18.24 35.06 -26.17
N PRO A 200 -19.56 35.03 -25.90
CA PRO A 200 -20.54 34.51 -26.85
C PRO A 200 -20.35 35.23 -28.19
N LEU A 201 -20.04 34.48 -29.24
CA LEU A 201 -20.10 34.97 -30.61
C LEU A 201 -21.57 35.34 -30.86
N SER A 202 -21.89 36.61 -30.65
CA SER A 202 -23.19 37.19 -30.99
C SER A 202 -23.37 37.04 -32.50
N PRO A 203 -24.41 36.34 -32.98
CA PRO A 203 -24.75 36.30 -34.39
C PRO A 203 -25.46 37.62 -34.73
N SER A 204 -24.67 38.68 -34.95
CA SER A 204 -25.23 39.97 -35.38
C SER A 204 -24.30 40.68 -36.37
N ARG A 205 -24.42 40.33 -37.65
CA ARG A 205 -24.47 41.26 -38.81
C ARG A 205 -24.38 40.47 -40.12
N VAL A 206 -25.53 40.09 -40.66
CA VAL A 206 -25.69 40.03 -42.11
C VAL A 206 -26.16 41.41 -42.52
N ARG A 207 -25.20 42.25 -42.92
CA ARG A 207 -25.46 43.59 -43.44
C ARG A 207 -25.79 43.45 -44.93
N ARG A 208 -26.95 43.99 -45.31
CA ARG A 208 -27.37 44.20 -46.71
C ARG A 208 -26.29 44.93 -47.51
N THR A 209 -26.04 44.42 -48.71
CA THR A 209 -25.64 45.10 -49.96
C THR A 209 -26.08 44.13 -51.06
N SER A 210 -26.81 44.45 -52.11
CA SER A 210 -27.20 45.69 -52.79
C SER A 210 -28.38 45.35 -53.69
#